data_AF-A0A1F8JNW2-F1
#
_entry.id   AF-A0A1F8JNW2-F1
#
_cell.length_a   1.000
_cell.length_b   1.000
_cell.length_c   1.000
_cell.angle_alpha   90.00
_cell.angle_beta   90.00
_cell.angle_gamma   90.00
#
_symmetry.space_group_name_H-M   'P 1'
#
loop_
_entity.id
_entity.type
_entity.pdbx_description
1 polymer ?
#
loop_
_entity_poly.entity_id
_entity_poly.type
_entity_poly.pdbx_seq_one_letter_code
_entity_poly.pdbx_strand_id
1 'polypeptide(L)'
;MNLLGLVFALLLILSYGFFSAWEKHTGLYRLQSTYLGHEKASRTLFNRYQSEIYRRLRSEKKPSPPKSQNKKRSPDKKRHLNPDCAKFSLEPLLNEGRESHPFLYEIIAKMLRLFYLKPLLENRPRSEYRLLDQILASAKIAQQKGVFALEKLELKDSQLVYYKMLKGTKEWNVEKGIGYPSLLDYLKMEKEEKKICLFHAHPDLIAVLFNFKAADKIFAKIQEEKTLSKETLERLCSEAHLIGLDPALFEMIHMSSPTHDPPLKKTFVAEDKASQVFLKKSLYMR
;
A
#
# COMPACT_ATOMS: atom_id res chain seq x y z
N MET A 1 26.59 -52.27 -7.26
CA MET A 1 25.88 -51.24 -6.46
C MET A 1 24.39 -51.40 -6.68
N ASN A 2 23.57 -51.41 -5.62
CA ASN A 2 22.12 -51.55 -5.74
C ASN A 2 21.50 -50.27 -6.31
N LEU A 3 21.37 -50.20 -7.63
CA LEU A 3 20.79 -49.07 -8.37
C LEU A 3 19.39 -48.73 -7.85
N LEU A 4 18.62 -49.75 -7.48
CA LEU A 4 17.26 -49.62 -6.94
C LEU A 4 17.23 -48.81 -5.63
N GLY A 5 18.18 -49.05 -4.72
CA GLY A 5 18.27 -48.34 -3.45
C GLY A 5 18.61 -46.86 -3.64
N LEU A 6 19.44 -46.54 -4.63
CA LEU A 6 19.80 -45.17 -4.98
C LEU A 6 18.59 -44.41 -5.57
N VAL A 7 17.82 -45.04 -6.47
CA VAL A 7 16.59 -44.45 -7.01
C VAL A 7 15.57 -44.18 -5.90
N PHE A 8 15.41 -45.12 -4.95
CA PHE A 8 14.48 -44.97 -3.84
C PHE A 8 14.87 -43.82 -2.89
N ALA A 9 16.17 -43.70 -2.58
CA ALA A 9 16.69 -42.59 -1.78
C ALA A 9 16.46 -41.23 -2.46
N LEU A 10 16.66 -41.15 -3.77
CA LEU A 10 16.44 -39.93 -4.56
C LEU A 10 14.97 -39.50 -4.58
N LEU A 11 14.05 -40.47 -4.73
CA LEU A 11 12.61 -40.23 -4.65
C LEU A 11 12.17 -39.76 -3.26
N LEU A 12 12.77 -40.31 -2.19
CA LEU A 12 12.49 -39.86 -0.81
C LEU A 12 12.96 -38.44 -0.56
N ILE A 13 14.15 -38.06 -1.04
CA ILE A 13 14.66 -36.69 -0.90
C ILE A 13 13.76 -35.71 -1.66
N LEU A 14 13.34 -36.07 -2.88
CA LEU A 14 12.45 -35.24 -3.69
C LEU A 14 11.05 -35.11 -3.05
N SER A 15 10.49 -36.19 -2.51
CA SER A 15 9.16 -36.14 -1.88
C SER A 15 9.17 -35.28 -0.62
N TYR A 16 10.22 -35.37 0.20
CA TYR A 16 10.39 -34.54 1.37
C TYR A 16 10.59 -33.07 1.01
N GLY A 17 11.42 -32.78 -0.01
CA GLY A 17 11.63 -31.43 -0.52
C GLY A 17 10.34 -30.81 -1.05
N PHE A 18 9.56 -31.57 -1.82
CA PHE A 18 8.27 -31.14 -2.33
C PHE A 18 7.25 -30.89 -1.21
N PHE A 19 7.16 -31.80 -0.24
CA PHE A 19 6.27 -31.64 0.92
C PHE A 19 6.61 -30.38 1.73
N SER A 20 7.90 -30.14 2.02
CA SER A 20 8.34 -28.94 2.75
C SER A 20 8.03 -27.65 1.98
N ALA A 21 8.23 -27.64 0.67
CA ALA A 21 7.89 -26.50 -0.18
C ALA A 21 6.37 -26.24 -0.20
N TRP A 22 5.57 -27.30 -0.32
CA TRP A 22 4.11 -27.22 -0.31
C TRP A 22 3.56 -26.72 1.04
N GLU A 23 4.08 -27.24 2.15
CA GLU A 23 3.70 -26.82 3.49
C GLU A 23 4.04 -25.34 3.73
N LYS A 24 5.22 -24.87 3.30
CA LYS A 24 5.58 -23.45 3.36
C LYS A 24 4.63 -22.60 2.53
N HIS A 25 4.30 -23.02 1.32
CA HIS A 25 3.42 -22.25 0.44
C HIS A 25 2.00 -22.13 1.00
N THR A 26 1.43 -23.25 1.45
CA THR A 26 0.10 -23.27 2.08
C THR A 26 0.06 -22.52 3.41
N GLY A 27 1.15 -22.59 4.20
CA GLY A 27 1.34 -21.81 5.42
C GLY A 27 1.31 -20.30 5.16
N LEU A 28 2.08 -19.83 4.17
CA LEU A 28 2.10 -18.43 3.74
C LEU A 28 0.73 -17.95 3.25
N TYR A 29 0.03 -18.76 2.46
CA TYR A 29 -1.31 -18.43 1.98
C TYR A 29 -2.32 -18.28 3.13
N ARG A 30 -2.31 -19.21 4.10
CA ARG A 30 -3.15 -19.13 5.31
C ARG A 30 -2.81 -17.90 6.14
N LEU A 31 -1.53 -17.60 6.32
CA LEU A 31 -1.04 -16.45 7.06
C LEU A 31 -1.51 -15.13 6.42
N GLN A 32 -1.36 -15.02 5.11
CA GLN A 32 -1.84 -13.88 4.32
C GLN A 32 -3.35 -13.72 4.44
N SER A 33 -4.12 -14.81 4.32
CA SER A 33 -5.58 -14.77 4.47
C SER A 33 -6.02 -14.31 5.86
N THR A 34 -5.32 -14.75 6.91
CA THR A 34 -5.57 -14.38 8.31
C THR A 34 -5.23 -12.90 8.55
N TYR A 35 -4.09 -12.45 8.04
CA TYR A 35 -3.67 -11.06 8.13
C TYR A 35 -4.67 -10.12 7.43
N LEU A 36 -5.09 -10.45 6.21
CA LEU A 36 -6.11 -9.68 5.48
C LEU A 36 -7.46 -9.68 6.21
N GLY A 37 -7.85 -10.81 6.81
CA GLY A 37 -9.05 -10.90 7.64
C GLY A 37 -8.97 -9.98 8.87
N HIS A 38 -7.82 -9.97 9.56
CA HIS A 38 -7.58 -9.13 10.72
C HIS A 38 -7.58 -7.63 10.36
N GLU A 39 -6.87 -7.23 9.30
CA GLU A 39 -6.89 -5.88 8.75
C GLU A 39 -8.32 -5.40 8.44
N LYS A 40 -9.11 -6.25 7.76
CA LYS A 40 -10.51 -5.94 7.43
C LYS A 40 -11.38 -5.78 8.69
N ALA A 41 -11.21 -6.66 9.68
CA ALA A 41 -11.90 -6.57 10.95
C ALA A 41 -11.52 -5.29 11.71
N SER A 42 -10.22 -4.98 11.79
CA SER A 42 -9.67 -3.77 12.41
C SER A 42 -10.24 -2.51 11.76
N ARG A 43 -10.21 -2.42 10.42
CA ARG A 43 -10.77 -1.30 9.68
C ARG A 43 -12.28 -1.17 9.85
N THR A 44 -13.00 -2.29 9.97
CA THR A 44 -14.44 -2.29 10.26
C THR A 44 -14.73 -1.74 11.66
N LEU A 45 -13.95 -2.16 12.66
CA LEU A 45 -14.04 -1.64 14.02
C LEU A 45 -13.72 -0.14 14.07
N PHE A 46 -12.66 0.28 13.39
CA PHE A 46 -12.27 1.68 13.34
C PHE A 46 -13.33 2.55 12.65
N ASN A 47 -13.89 2.09 11.53
CA ASN A 47 -15.00 2.77 10.86
C ASN A 47 -16.25 2.87 11.74
N ARG A 48 -16.57 1.81 12.51
CA ARG A 48 -17.69 1.84 13.47
C ARG A 48 -17.43 2.85 14.58
N TYR A 49 -16.26 2.79 15.22
CA TYR A 49 -15.84 3.73 16.25
C TYR A 49 -15.90 5.18 15.76
N GLN A 50 -15.32 5.46 14.59
CA GLN A 50 -15.40 6.77 13.96
C GLN A 50 -16.86 7.18 13.71
N SER A 51 -17.69 6.30 13.14
CA SER A 51 -19.10 6.62 12.89
C SER A 51 -19.89 6.92 14.16
N GLU A 52 -19.59 6.25 15.27
CA GLU A 52 -20.19 6.54 16.57
C GLU A 52 -19.73 7.88 17.13
N ILE A 53 -18.44 8.20 17.03
CA ILE A 53 -17.92 9.52 17.40
C ILE A 53 -18.61 10.61 16.57
N TYR A 54 -18.67 10.45 15.25
CA TYR A 54 -19.31 11.41 14.36
C TYR A 54 -20.81 11.56 14.61
N ARG A 55 -21.49 10.48 15.04
CA ARG A 55 -22.90 10.55 15.44
C ARG A 55 -23.10 11.30 16.76
N ARG A 56 -22.13 11.22 17.68
CA ARG A 56 -22.14 11.90 18.98
C ARG A 56 -21.73 13.37 18.88
N LEU A 57 -20.90 13.73 17.90
CA LEU A 57 -20.63 15.12 17.55
C LEU A 57 -21.93 15.73 16.99
N ARG A 58 -22.63 16.53 17.81
CA ARG A 58 -23.88 17.21 17.44
C ARG A 58 -23.71 17.92 16.09
N SER A 59 -24.32 17.37 15.05
CA SER A 59 -24.57 18.08 13.80
C SER A 59 -26.03 18.50 13.79
N GLU A 60 -26.28 19.79 13.56
CA GLU A 60 -27.62 20.26 13.19
C GLU A 60 -28.12 19.44 12.01
N LYS A 61 -29.33 18.89 12.15
CA LYS A 61 -29.94 17.96 11.20
C LYS A 61 -30.00 18.58 9.80
N LYS A 62 -29.10 18.18 8.90
CA LYS A 62 -29.35 18.30 7.46
C LYS A 62 -30.21 17.12 6.98
N PRO A 63 -31.15 17.35 6.04
CA PRO A 63 -32.04 16.31 5.54
C PRO A 63 -31.25 15.21 4.83
N SER A 64 -31.57 13.97 5.20
CA SER A 64 -30.99 12.76 4.61
C SER A 64 -31.35 12.63 3.13
N PRO A 65 -30.40 12.32 2.22
CA PRO A 65 -30.72 12.04 0.84
C PRO A 65 -31.50 10.72 0.71
N PRO A 66 -32.32 10.56 -0.34
CA PRO A 66 -33.17 9.40 -0.52
C PRO A 66 -32.34 8.12 -0.68
N LYS A 67 -32.79 7.05 0.00
CA LYS A 67 -32.22 5.70 -0.08
C LYS A 67 -32.30 5.19 -1.54
N SER A 68 -31.19 5.26 -2.26
CA SER A 68 -31.05 4.55 -3.53
C SER A 68 -31.09 3.03 -3.27
N GLN A 69 -31.95 2.35 -4.01
CA GLN A 69 -32.24 0.92 -3.91
C GLN A 69 -31.00 0.04 -4.09
N ASN A 70 -31.00 -1.07 -3.35
CA ASN A 70 -30.05 -2.18 -3.42
C ASN A 70 -29.72 -2.60 -4.87
N LYS A 71 -28.52 -2.27 -5.34
CA LYS A 71 -27.85 -3.06 -6.38
C LYS A 71 -27.04 -4.16 -5.70
N LYS A 72 -27.32 -5.41 -6.06
CA LYS A 72 -26.60 -6.62 -5.67
C LYS A 72 -25.09 -6.38 -5.85
N ARG A 73 -24.35 -6.42 -4.74
CA ARG A 73 -22.90 -6.31 -4.69
C ARG A 73 -22.30 -7.57 -5.32
N SER A 74 -21.54 -7.40 -6.39
CA SER A 74 -20.55 -8.38 -6.83
C SER A 74 -19.55 -8.65 -5.69
N PRO A 75 -18.96 -9.85 -5.60
CA PRO A 75 -17.97 -10.16 -4.58
C PRO A 75 -16.81 -9.18 -4.67
N ASP A 76 -16.55 -8.46 -3.57
CA ASP A 76 -15.42 -7.56 -3.37
C ASP A 76 -14.12 -8.23 -3.88
N LYS A 77 -13.57 -7.75 -5.00
CA LYS A 77 -12.15 -7.96 -5.29
C LYS A 77 -11.39 -7.34 -4.10
N LYS A 78 -10.65 -8.18 -3.37
CA LYS A 78 -9.88 -7.76 -2.18
C LYS A 78 -9.06 -6.52 -2.54
N ARG A 79 -9.27 -5.43 -1.81
CA ARG A 79 -8.47 -4.21 -1.92
C ARG A 79 -7.01 -4.57 -1.61
N HIS A 80 -6.14 -4.51 -2.62
CA HIS A 80 -4.70 -4.67 -2.40
C HIS A 80 -4.16 -3.36 -1.81
N LEU A 81 -3.79 -3.39 -0.54
CA LEU A 81 -3.15 -2.27 0.16
C LEU A 81 -1.64 -2.39 -0.04
N ASN A 82 -0.96 -1.27 -0.28
CA ASN A 82 0.51 -1.28 -0.34
C ASN A 82 1.10 -1.53 1.05
N PRO A 83 2.02 -2.48 1.22
CA PRO A 83 2.86 -2.53 2.40
C PRO A 83 3.82 -1.33 2.44
N ASP A 84 4.48 -1.11 3.56
CA ASP A 84 5.33 0.07 3.77
C ASP A 84 6.55 0.13 2.84
N CYS A 85 6.99 -1.00 2.27
CA CYS A 85 8.02 -1.03 1.24
C CYS A 85 7.52 -0.54 -0.13
N ALA A 86 6.21 -0.39 -0.33
CA ALA A 86 5.59 0.08 -1.56
C ALA A 86 4.87 1.43 -1.36
N LYS A 87 5.47 2.33 -0.58
CA LYS A 87 5.00 3.70 -0.33
C LYS A 87 6.16 4.68 -0.49
N PHE A 88 5.88 5.88 -0.99
CA PHE A 88 6.87 6.96 -1.00
C PHE A 88 7.15 7.44 0.42
N SER A 89 8.43 7.58 0.77
CA SER A 89 8.82 8.29 1.99
C SER A 89 8.83 9.80 1.72
N LEU A 90 8.18 10.58 2.60
CA LEU A 90 8.29 12.04 2.57
C LEU A 90 9.56 12.55 3.23
N GLU A 91 10.30 11.70 3.94
CA GLU A 91 11.44 12.13 4.75
C GLU A 91 12.53 12.90 3.98
N PRO A 92 12.97 12.48 2.78
CA PRO A 92 14.01 13.23 2.06
C PRO A 92 13.58 14.67 1.78
N LEU A 93 12.29 14.88 1.45
CA LEU A 93 11.71 16.21 1.25
C LEU A 93 11.56 17.02 2.55
N LEU A 94 11.40 16.34 3.69
CA LEU A 94 11.29 17.01 4.99
C LEU A 94 12.66 17.49 5.48
N ASN A 95 13.69 16.65 5.36
CA ASN A 95 15.01 16.92 5.89
C ASN A 95 15.83 17.83 4.97
N GLU A 96 15.87 17.51 3.67
CA GLU A 96 16.76 18.18 2.71
C GLU A 96 16.02 19.17 1.80
N GLY A 97 14.70 19.02 1.70
CA GLY A 97 13.85 19.93 0.92
C GLY A 97 13.70 19.53 -0.55
N ARG A 98 12.80 20.24 -1.23
CA ARG A 98 12.46 19.98 -2.64
C ARG A 98 13.57 20.35 -3.63
N GLU A 99 14.51 21.21 -3.23
CA GLU A 99 15.63 21.62 -4.08
C GLU A 99 16.67 20.50 -4.22
N SER A 100 16.90 19.75 -3.14
CA SER A 100 17.77 18.58 -3.14
C SER A 100 17.11 17.35 -3.78
N HIS A 101 15.78 17.22 -3.66
CA HIS A 101 15.01 16.08 -4.17
C HIS A 101 13.89 16.50 -5.15
N PRO A 102 14.23 17.18 -6.27
CA PRO A 102 13.23 17.71 -7.19
C PRO A 102 12.41 16.60 -7.86
N PHE A 103 13.07 15.49 -8.20
CA PHE A 103 12.42 14.36 -8.85
C PHE A 103 11.35 13.69 -7.97
N LEU A 104 11.66 13.44 -6.69
CA LEU A 104 10.71 12.91 -5.71
C LEU A 104 9.54 13.87 -5.49
N TYR A 105 9.82 15.17 -5.38
CA TYR A 105 8.80 16.21 -5.23
C TYR A 105 7.81 16.20 -6.41
N GLU A 106 8.34 16.18 -7.64
CA GLU A 106 7.53 16.14 -8.87
C GLU A 106 6.71 14.84 -8.99
N ILE A 107 7.27 13.70 -8.61
CA ILE A 107 6.54 12.42 -8.62
C ILE A 107 5.38 12.44 -7.62
N ILE A 108 5.60 12.96 -6.41
CA ILE A 108 4.53 13.03 -5.40
C ILE A 108 3.48 14.05 -5.84
N ALA A 109 3.86 15.18 -6.42
CA ALA A 109 2.91 16.13 -7.00
C ALA A 109 2.10 15.49 -8.15
N LYS A 110 2.76 14.73 -9.04
CA LYS A 110 2.11 13.94 -10.09
C LYS A 110 1.13 12.94 -9.52
N MET A 111 1.47 12.24 -8.43
CA MET A 111 0.57 11.32 -7.73
C MET A 111 -0.66 12.06 -7.20
N LEU A 112 -0.47 13.17 -6.49
CA LEU A 112 -1.56 13.96 -5.95
C LEU A 112 -2.49 14.45 -7.06
N ARG A 113 -1.91 14.88 -8.19
CA ARG A 113 -2.65 15.29 -9.38
C ARG A 113 -3.47 14.13 -9.95
N LEU A 114 -2.85 12.99 -10.20
CA LEU A 114 -3.51 11.82 -10.78
C LEU A 114 -4.67 11.32 -9.91
N PHE A 115 -4.47 11.28 -8.59
CA PHE A 115 -5.44 10.68 -7.67
C PHE A 115 -6.54 11.64 -7.23
N TYR A 116 -6.24 12.94 -7.09
CA TYR A 116 -7.10 13.87 -6.36
C TYR A 116 -7.47 15.14 -7.13
N LEU A 117 -6.82 15.46 -8.26
CA LEU A 117 -7.08 16.72 -8.97
C LEU A 117 -8.55 16.89 -9.35
N LYS A 118 -9.10 15.90 -10.06
CA LYS A 118 -10.50 15.90 -10.51
C LYS A 118 -11.51 15.70 -9.36
N PRO A 119 -11.36 14.68 -8.47
CA PRO A 119 -12.40 14.40 -7.48
C PRO A 119 -12.39 15.32 -6.26
N LEU A 120 -11.27 15.98 -5.93
CA LEU A 120 -11.13 16.75 -4.69
C LEU A 120 -10.59 18.18 -4.87
N LEU A 121 -9.70 18.41 -5.84
CA LEU A 121 -9.04 19.72 -6.03
C LEU A 121 -9.68 20.56 -7.15
N GLU A 122 -10.82 20.13 -7.68
CA GLU A 122 -11.65 20.88 -8.64
C GLU A 122 -10.87 21.33 -9.90
N ASN A 123 -9.87 20.57 -10.34
CA ASN A 123 -9.01 20.91 -11.49
C ASN A 123 -8.31 22.27 -11.37
N ARG A 124 -8.08 22.78 -10.15
CA ARG A 124 -7.34 24.03 -9.96
C ARG A 124 -5.87 23.83 -10.33
N PRO A 125 -5.29 24.68 -11.19
CA PRO A 125 -3.91 24.52 -11.63
C PRO A 125 -2.95 24.65 -10.45
N ARG A 126 -1.94 23.78 -10.41
CA ARG A 126 -0.88 23.72 -9.38
C ARG A 126 -1.37 23.52 -7.94
N SER A 127 -2.62 23.10 -7.75
CA SER A 127 -3.17 22.82 -6.42
C SER A 127 -2.46 21.64 -5.74
N GLU A 128 -1.95 20.69 -6.53
CA GLU A 128 -1.14 19.57 -6.08
C GLU A 128 0.15 20.02 -5.38
N TYR A 129 0.84 21.01 -5.93
CA TYR A 129 2.08 21.55 -5.37
C TYR A 129 1.81 22.34 -4.10
N ARG A 130 0.79 23.21 -4.13
CA ARG A 130 0.39 23.98 -2.94
C ARG A 130 0.00 23.05 -1.78
N LEU A 131 -0.72 21.98 -2.08
CA LEU A 131 -1.10 21.00 -1.07
C LEU A 131 0.11 20.22 -0.55
N LEU A 132 1.01 19.79 -1.44
CA LEU A 132 2.25 19.11 -1.03
C LEU A 132 3.10 20.00 -0.12
N ASP A 133 3.26 21.28 -0.47
CA ASP A 133 3.98 22.25 0.36
C ASP A 133 3.31 22.44 1.73
N GLN A 134 1.98 22.49 1.79
CA GLN A 134 1.25 22.53 3.06
C GLN A 134 1.46 21.26 3.90
N ILE A 135 1.43 20.08 3.28
CA ILE A 135 1.70 18.80 3.96
C ILE A 135 3.12 18.79 4.53
N LEU A 136 4.12 19.17 3.73
CA LEU A 136 5.52 19.21 4.15
C LEU A 136 5.73 20.22 5.29
N ALA A 137 5.14 21.41 5.21
CA ALA A 137 5.23 22.42 6.25
C ALA A 137 4.59 21.94 7.57
N SER A 138 3.38 21.37 7.51
CA SER A 138 2.72 20.80 8.69
C SER A 138 3.48 19.61 9.26
N ALA A 139 4.07 18.76 8.41
CA ALA A 139 4.89 17.63 8.83
C ALA A 139 6.18 18.06 9.54
N LYS A 140 6.87 19.11 9.08
CA LYS A 140 8.03 19.69 9.78
C LYS A 140 7.68 20.16 11.19
N ILE A 141 6.55 20.85 11.35
CA ILE A 141 6.06 21.30 12.66
C ILE A 141 5.73 20.09 13.56
N ALA A 142 5.09 19.06 13.00
CA ALA A 142 4.72 17.86 13.74
C ALA A 142 5.95 17.04 14.18
N GLN A 143 6.99 16.97 13.33
CA GLN A 143 8.27 16.33 13.63
C GLN A 143 8.96 16.98 14.84
N GLN A 144 8.98 18.32 14.92
CA GLN A 144 9.51 19.06 16.07
C GLN A 144 8.74 18.77 17.37
N LYS A 145 7.45 18.45 17.28
CA LYS A 145 6.58 18.09 18.41
C LYS A 145 6.60 16.59 18.75
N GLY A 146 7.41 15.78 18.07
CA GLY A 146 7.49 14.33 18.27
C GLY A 146 6.28 13.55 17.74
N VAL A 147 5.43 14.16 16.91
CA VAL A 147 4.23 13.54 16.33
C VAL A 147 4.46 13.28 14.84
N PHE A 148 5.03 12.13 14.50
CA PHE A 148 5.43 11.81 13.12
C PHE A 148 4.46 10.82 12.46
N ALA A 149 3.22 11.26 12.17
CA ALA A 149 2.20 10.44 11.49
C ALA A 149 1.29 11.31 10.59
N LEU A 150 0.99 10.83 9.37
CA LEU A 150 0.27 11.61 8.35
C LEU A 150 -1.12 12.00 8.85
N GLU A 151 -1.79 11.08 9.53
CA GLU A 151 -3.13 11.27 10.08
C GLU A 151 -3.23 12.38 11.12
N LYS A 152 -2.10 12.75 11.73
CA LYS A 152 -2.02 13.72 12.82
C LYS A 152 -1.60 15.12 12.33
N LEU A 153 -1.45 15.31 11.02
CA LEU A 153 -1.09 16.61 10.47
C LEU A 153 -2.29 17.57 10.47
N GLU A 154 -2.01 18.80 10.90
CA GLU A 154 -2.95 19.92 10.87
C GLU A 154 -2.55 20.88 9.74
N LEU A 155 -3.33 20.90 8.67
CA LEU A 155 -3.23 21.84 7.56
C LEU A 155 -4.22 22.98 7.80
N LYS A 156 -3.77 24.23 7.70
CA LYS A 156 -4.63 25.40 7.98
C LYS A 156 -5.79 25.54 6.98
N ASP A 157 -5.48 25.60 5.68
CA ASP A 157 -6.48 25.96 4.66
C ASP A 157 -7.16 24.74 4.04
N SER A 158 -6.47 23.59 4.01
CA SER A 158 -6.87 22.42 3.21
C SER A 158 -7.31 21.23 4.06
N GLN A 159 -7.63 21.43 5.34
CA GLN A 159 -7.84 20.34 6.30
C GLN A 159 -8.94 19.36 5.87
N LEU A 160 -10.08 19.89 5.41
CA LEU A 160 -11.20 19.06 4.97
C LEU A 160 -10.84 18.19 3.77
N VAL A 161 -10.12 18.75 2.81
CA VAL A 161 -9.65 18.04 1.61
C VAL A 161 -8.63 16.98 2.00
N TYR A 162 -7.68 17.33 2.87
CA TYR A 162 -6.67 16.43 3.38
C TYR A 162 -7.28 15.21 4.09
N TYR A 163 -8.26 15.43 4.97
CA TYR A 163 -8.96 14.32 5.63
C TYR A 163 -9.72 13.42 4.64
N LYS A 164 -10.31 13.99 3.59
CA LYS A 164 -10.93 13.19 2.53
C LYS A 164 -9.87 12.31 1.85
N MET A 165 -8.69 12.85 1.54
CA MET A 165 -7.59 12.09 0.93
C MET A 165 -7.08 10.99 1.84
N LEU A 166 -6.87 11.26 3.13
CA LEU A 166 -6.47 10.25 4.12
C LEU A 166 -7.49 9.10 4.19
N LYS A 167 -8.79 9.41 4.12
CA LYS A 167 -9.84 8.40 4.19
C LYS A 167 -9.93 7.53 2.92
N GLY A 168 -9.79 8.16 1.75
CA GLY A 168 -10.05 7.50 0.47
C GLY A 168 -11.53 7.14 0.27
N THR A 169 -11.85 6.59 -0.91
CA THR A 169 -13.14 5.92 -1.16
C THR A 169 -13.03 4.41 -0.96
N LYS A 170 -14.17 3.72 -0.82
CA LYS A 170 -14.18 2.26 -0.65
C LYS A 170 -13.72 1.55 -1.92
N GLU A 171 -14.28 1.97 -3.04
CA GLU A 171 -13.95 1.53 -4.39
C GLU A 171 -13.33 2.71 -5.12
N TRP A 172 -12.26 2.46 -5.87
CA TRP A 172 -11.69 3.44 -6.78
C TRP A 172 -11.12 2.77 -8.02
N ASN A 173 -11.04 3.55 -9.09
CA ASN A 173 -10.33 3.27 -10.32
C ASN A 173 -9.84 4.61 -10.83
N VAL A 174 -8.52 4.85 -10.72
CA VAL A 174 -7.90 6.14 -11.05
C VAL A 174 -8.05 6.42 -12.55
N GLU A 175 -7.81 5.43 -13.40
CA GLU A 175 -7.89 5.54 -14.86
C GLU A 175 -9.29 5.97 -15.34
N LYS A 176 -10.34 5.38 -14.75
CA LYS A 176 -11.75 5.68 -15.06
C LYS A 176 -12.29 6.89 -14.30
N GLY A 177 -11.50 7.49 -13.40
CA GLY A 177 -11.92 8.60 -12.54
C GLY A 177 -13.05 8.25 -11.57
N ILE A 178 -13.15 7.00 -11.15
CA ILE A 178 -14.15 6.53 -10.18
C ILE A 178 -13.50 6.54 -8.80
N GLY A 179 -14.02 7.33 -7.85
CA GLY A 179 -13.46 7.40 -6.49
C GLY A 179 -12.00 7.88 -6.45
N TYR A 180 -11.33 7.65 -5.33
CA TYR A 180 -9.91 7.96 -5.14
C TYR A 180 -9.26 7.11 -4.04
N PRO A 181 -7.97 6.76 -4.15
CA PRO A 181 -7.26 5.98 -3.14
C PRO A 181 -7.06 6.75 -1.83
N SER A 182 -6.78 6.03 -0.74
CA SER A 182 -6.34 6.67 0.51
C SER A 182 -4.88 7.11 0.37
N LEU A 183 -4.55 8.31 0.84
CA LEU A 183 -3.17 8.81 0.82
C LEU A 183 -2.22 7.92 1.64
N LEU A 184 -2.72 7.28 2.69
CA LEU A 184 -1.98 6.37 3.58
C LEU A 184 -1.55 5.08 2.89
N ASP A 185 -2.22 4.73 1.78
CA ASP A 185 -1.85 3.60 0.95
C ASP A 185 -0.63 3.92 0.07
N TYR A 186 -0.18 5.19 -0.04
CA TYR A 186 0.87 5.57 -1.00
C TYR A 186 2.00 6.42 -0.39
N LEU A 187 1.75 7.11 0.73
CA LEU A 187 2.74 7.91 1.43
C LEU A 187 3.03 7.36 2.82
N LYS A 188 4.26 7.56 3.28
CA LYS A 188 4.68 7.31 4.66
C LYS A 188 5.64 8.39 5.16
N MET A 189 5.71 8.49 6.48
CA MET A 189 6.68 9.32 7.20
C MET A 189 7.47 8.38 8.12
N GLU A 190 8.43 7.66 7.54
CA GLU A 190 9.36 6.78 8.26
C GLU A 190 10.76 7.34 8.10
N LYS A 191 11.63 7.08 9.09
CA LYS A 191 13.03 7.56 9.13
C LYS A 191 14.01 6.81 8.23
N GLU A 192 13.52 5.78 7.55
CA GLU A 192 14.35 4.92 6.72
C GLU A 192 14.02 5.18 5.25
N GLU A 193 15.03 5.65 4.53
CA GLU A 193 14.98 5.82 3.10
C GLU A 193 15.02 4.44 2.42
N LYS A 194 13.84 3.84 2.30
CA LYS A 194 13.66 2.56 1.62
C LYS A 194 13.21 2.79 0.19
N LYS A 195 13.93 2.18 -0.75
CA LYS A 195 13.51 2.07 -2.15
C LYS A 195 12.12 1.42 -2.24
N ILE A 196 11.34 1.88 -3.22
CA ILE A 196 9.98 1.43 -3.46
C ILE A 196 10.03 0.05 -4.13
N CYS A 197 9.48 -0.95 -3.46
CA CYS A 197 9.36 -2.29 -3.97
C CYS A 197 8.25 -2.40 -5.02
N LEU A 198 8.63 -2.54 -6.30
CA LEU A 198 7.67 -2.69 -7.40
C LEU A 198 6.81 -3.95 -7.27
N PHE A 199 7.37 -5.05 -6.74
CA PHE A 199 6.66 -6.33 -6.58
C PHE A 199 5.48 -6.29 -5.61
N HIS A 200 5.49 -5.31 -4.70
CA HIS A 200 4.42 -5.11 -3.72
C HIS A 200 3.59 -3.87 -4.03
N ALA A 201 3.96 -3.11 -5.06
CA ALA A 201 3.28 -1.89 -5.45
C ALA A 201 1.94 -2.19 -6.13
N HIS A 202 0.92 -1.46 -5.68
CA HIS A 202 -0.37 -1.40 -6.34
C HIS A 202 -0.20 -0.84 -7.75
N PRO A 203 -0.95 -1.33 -8.76
CA PRO A 203 -0.84 -0.86 -10.14
C PRO A 203 -0.90 0.67 -10.28
N ASP A 204 -1.73 1.35 -9.49
CA ASP A 204 -1.82 2.82 -9.50
C ASP A 204 -0.50 3.50 -9.11
N LEU A 205 0.28 2.92 -8.18
CA LEU A 205 1.59 3.45 -7.81
C LEU A 205 2.59 3.28 -8.96
N ILE A 206 2.54 2.12 -9.62
CA ILE A 206 3.35 1.86 -10.82
C ILE A 206 2.94 2.85 -11.93
N ALA A 207 1.66 3.18 -12.07
CA ALA A 207 1.17 4.16 -13.03
C ALA A 207 1.64 5.60 -12.73
N VAL A 208 1.81 5.94 -11.45
CA VAL A 208 2.44 7.21 -11.06
C VAL A 208 3.89 7.27 -11.58
N LEU A 209 4.65 6.19 -11.43
CA LEU A 209 6.05 6.11 -11.86
C LEU A 209 6.16 6.08 -13.39
N PHE A 210 5.40 5.21 -14.06
CA PHE A 210 5.64 4.84 -15.46
C PHE A 210 4.50 5.18 -16.44
N ASN A 211 3.38 5.77 -16.00
CA ASN A 211 2.10 5.90 -16.74
C ASN A 211 1.26 4.60 -16.75
N PHE A 212 -0.04 4.72 -17.07
CA PHE A 212 -0.98 3.59 -17.05
C PHE A 212 -0.61 2.45 -18.01
N LYS A 213 -0.26 2.78 -19.27
CA LYS A 213 0.06 1.78 -20.29
C LYS A 213 1.29 0.94 -19.92
N ALA A 214 2.35 1.60 -19.43
CA ALA A 214 3.54 0.92 -18.98
C ALA A 214 3.28 0.16 -17.68
N ALA A 215 2.49 0.71 -16.77
CA ALA A 215 2.15 0.05 -15.52
C ALA A 215 1.45 -1.29 -15.71
N ASP A 216 0.51 -1.39 -16.67
CA ASP A 216 -0.15 -2.67 -16.97
C ASP A 216 0.85 -3.73 -17.45
N LYS A 217 1.78 -3.34 -18.33
CA LYS A 217 2.83 -4.23 -18.83
C LYS A 217 3.82 -4.64 -17.74
N ILE A 218 4.27 -3.69 -16.94
CA ILE A 218 5.19 -3.92 -15.83
C ILE A 218 4.51 -4.82 -14.78
N PHE A 219 3.26 -4.54 -14.43
CA PHE A 219 2.52 -5.33 -13.45
C PHE A 219 2.27 -6.76 -13.93
N ALA A 220 1.91 -6.96 -15.20
CA ALA A 220 1.83 -8.29 -15.79
C ALA A 220 3.17 -9.03 -15.70
N LYS A 221 4.27 -8.37 -16.03
CA LYS A 221 5.61 -8.96 -15.96
C LYS A 221 6.04 -9.34 -14.54
N ILE A 222 5.72 -8.50 -13.56
CA ILE A 222 5.95 -8.75 -12.13
C ILE A 222 5.23 -10.00 -11.62
N GLN A 223 4.06 -10.34 -12.20
CA GLN A 223 3.34 -11.56 -11.81
C GLN A 223 3.97 -12.83 -12.40
N GLU A 224 4.67 -12.71 -13.52
CA GLU A 224 5.34 -13.84 -14.20
C GLU A 224 6.75 -14.10 -13.64
N GLU A 225 7.51 -13.05 -13.35
CA GLU A 225 8.92 -13.13 -12.97
C GLU A 225 9.14 -12.68 -11.52
N LYS A 226 10.17 -13.22 -10.86
CA LYS A 226 10.52 -12.85 -9.46
C LYS A 226 11.51 -11.68 -9.37
N THR A 227 12.07 -11.27 -10.50
CA THR A 227 13.09 -10.23 -10.61
C THR A 227 12.90 -9.50 -11.91
N LEU A 228 13.02 -8.17 -11.89
CA LEU A 228 13.05 -7.34 -13.08
C LEU A 228 14.44 -6.74 -13.25
N SER A 229 15.00 -6.82 -14.45
CA SER A 229 16.20 -6.07 -14.80
C SER A 229 15.83 -4.65 -15.26
N LYS A 230 16.79 -3.72 -15.14
CA LYS A 230 16.66 -2.35 -15.66
C LYS A 230 16.32 -2.35 -17.15
N GLU A 231 17.02 -3.17 -17.93
CA GLU A 231 16.84 -3.32 -19.38
C GLU A 231 15.42 -3.79 -19.73
N THR A 232 14.89 -4.78 -19.01
CA THR A 232 13.51 -5.25 -19.21
C THR A 232 12.51 -4.13 -18.93
N LEU A 233 12.74 -3.35 -17.87
CA LEU A 233 11.84 -2.26 -17.49
C LEU A 233 11.86 -1.11 -18.52
N GLU A 234 13.05 -0.75 -19.01
CA GLU A 234 13.23 0.22 -20.11
C GLU A 234 12.56 -0.25 -21.40
N ARG A 235 12.67 -1.54 -21.75
CA ARG A 235 12.00 -2.13 -22.91
C ARG A 235 10.48 -2.02 -22.77
N LEU A 236 9.91 -2.43 -21.64
CA LEU A 236 8.46 -2.37 -21.40
C LEU A 236 7.93 -0.93 -21.45
N CYS A 237 8.70 0.03 -20.94
CA CYS A 237 8.37 1.45 -21.03
C CYS A 237 8.41 1.96 -22.48
N SER A 238 9.44 1.58 -23.23
CA SER A 238 9.58 1.96 -24.64
C SER A 238 8.44 1.42 -25.49
N GLU A 239 8.03 0.16 -25.28
CA GLU A 239 6.87 -0.42 -25.95
C GLU A 239 5.54 0.21 -25.53
N ALA A 240 5.50 0.94 -24.41
CA ALA A 240 4.35 1.73 -23.97
C ALA A 240 4.44 3.21 -24.43
N HIS A 241 5.38 3.51 -25.32
CA HIS A 241 5.71 4.86 -25.82
C HIS A 241 6.16 5.85 -24.74
N LEU A 242 6.71 5.34 -23.63
CA LEU A 242 7.39 6.16 -22.64
C LEU A 242 8.88 6.17 -22.97
N ILE A 243 9.34 7.29 -23.55
CA ILE A 243 10.72 7.49 -24.00
C ILE A 243 11.43 8.40 -23.00
N GLY A 244 12.67 8.07 -22.63
CA GLY A 244 13.52 8.89 -21.77
C GLY A 244 13.16 8.77 -20.29
N LEU A 245 13.37 7.59 -19.71
CA LEU A 245 13.26 7.40 -18.27
C LEU A 245 14.39 8.15 -17.54
N ASP A 246 14.03 8.91 -16.52
CA ASP A 246 14.99 9.60 -15.67
C ASP A 246 15.81 8.59 -14.85
N PRO A 247 17.16 8.66 -14.84
CA PRO A 247 18.01 7.81 -14.01
C PRO A 247 17.63 7.79 -12.52
N ALA A 248 17.18 8.93 -11.97
CA ALA A 248 16.76 9.05 -10.57
C ALA A 248 15.59 8.12 -10.22
N LEU A 249 14.78 7.74 -11.21
CA LEU A 249 13.71 6.77 -11.02
C LEU A 249 14.23 5.41 -10.57
N PHE A 250 15.34 4.97 -11.15
CA PHE A 250 15.95 3.67 -10.84
C PHE A 250 16.60 3.64 -9.47
N GLU A 251 17.02 4.81 -8.96
CA GLU A 251 17.55 4.95 -7.61
C GLU A 251 16.45 4.79 -6.56
N MET A 252 15.24 5.25 -6.87
CA MET A 252 14.08 5.19 -5.99
C MET A 252 13.38 3.82 -5.91
N ILE A 253 13.61 2.91 -6.86
CA ILE A 253 12.89 1.64 -6.97
C ILE A 253 13.76 0.43 -6.64
N HIS A 254 13.14 -0.58 -6.04
CA HIS A 254 13.72 -1.90 -5.81
C HIS A 254 13.14 -2.89 -6.83
N MET A 255 14.01 -3.42 -7.70
CA MET A 255 13.64 -4.24 -8.86
C MET A 255 13.76 -5.76 -8.62
N SER A 256 14.05 -6.18 -7.38
CA SER A 256 13.97 -7.59 -6.98
C SER A 256 12.85 -7.79 -5.95
N SER A 257 12.26 -8.98 -5.94
CA SER A 257 11.34 -9.38 -4.87
C SER A 257 12.11 -9.36 -3.54
N PRO A 258 11.74 -8.51 -2.57
CA PRO A 258 12.39 -8.55 -1.27
C PRO A 258 12.07 -9.89 -0.61
N THR A 259 13.12 -10.58 -0.15
CA THR A 259 12.99 -11.61 0.88
C THR A 259 12.62 -10.89 2.17
N HIS A 260 11.33 -10.63 2.36
CA HIS A 260 10.87 -10.18 3.68
C HIS A 260 11.14 -11.33 4.65
N ASP A 261 11.96 -11.09 5.67
CA ASP A 261 12.01 -11.99 6.81
C ASP A 261 10.57 -12.13 7.35
N PRO A 262 10.08 -13.36 7.56
CA PRO A 262 8.73 -13.55 8.05
C PRO A 262 8.60 -12.82 9.39
N PRO A 263 7.53 -12.02 9.59
CA PRO A 263 7.36 -11.28 10.83
C PRO A 263 7.37 -12.25 12.02
N LEU A 264 8.08 -11.87 13.08
CA LEU A 264 8.26 -12.68 14.29
C LEU A 264 6.87 -13.07 14.83
N LYS A 265 6.51 -14.35 14.64
CA LYS A 265 5.23 -14.91 15.07
C LYS A 265 5.33 -15.27 16.54
N LYS A 266 4.75 -14.47 17.43
CA LYS A 266 4.51 -14.90 18.82
C LYS A 266 3.10 -15.46 18.94
N THR A 267 3.01 -16.68 19.46
CA THR A 267 1.72 -17.33 19.70
C THR A 267 1.42 -17.27 21.18
N PHE A 268 0.35 -16.58 21.54
CA PHE A 268 -0.18 -16.54 22.89
C PHE A 268 -1.21 -17.65 23.03
N VAL A 269 -1.05 -18.49 24.05
CA VAL A 269 -2.03 -19.51 24.42
C VAL A 269 -2.50 -19.16 25.82
N ALA A 270 -3.79 -18.85 25.94
CA ALA A 270 -4.46 -18.72 27.23
C ALA A 270 -5.43 -19.89 27.36
N GLU A 271 -5.36 -20.59 28.49
CA GLU A 271 -6.22 -21.71 28.82
C GLU A 271 -7.10 -21.31 30.00
N ASP A 272 -8.41 -21.41 29.82
CA ASP A 272 -9.35 -21.33 30.93
C ASP A 272 -9.54 -22.74 31.52
N LYS A 273 -8.94 -22.96 32.69
CA LYS A 273 -8.94 -24.27 33.37
C LYS A 273 -10.33 -24.77 33.75
N ALA A 274 -11.30 -23.88 33.93
CA ALA A 274 -12.66 -24.26 34.32
C ALA A 274 -13.49 -24.78 33.13
N SER A 275 -13.26 -24.23 31.94
CA SER A 275 -14.00 -24.57 30.73
C SER A 275 -13.23 -25.44 29.74
N GLN A 276 -11.94 -25.71 29.99
CA GLN A 276 -11.00 -26.37 29.07
C GLN A 276 -10.94 -25.71 27.68
N VAL A 277 -11.29 -24.42 27.60
CA VAL A 277 -11.25 -23.68 26.34
C VAL A 277 -9.87 -23.05 26.17
N PHE A 278 -9.26 -23.34 25.01
CA PHE A 278 -7.96 -22.79 24.61
C PHE A 278 -8.14 -21.60 23.66
N LEU A 279 -7.66 -20.43 24.08
CA LEU A 279 -7.52 -19.28 23.21
C LEU A 279 -6.09 -19.25 22.65
N LYS A 280 -5.92 -19.66 21.39
CA LYS A 280 -4.65 -19.53 20.67
C LYS A 280 -4.68 -18.30 19.77
N LYS A 281 -3.95 -17.24 20.16
CA LYS A 281 -3.82 -16.00 19.37
C LYS A 281 -2.40 -15.86 18.84
N SER A 282 -2.23 -15.97 17.52
CA SER A 282 -0.96 -15.65 16.86
C SER A 282 -0.90 -14.15 16.58
N LEU A 283 0.12 -13.46 17.11
CA LEU A 283 0.44 -12.07 16.81
C LEU A 283 1.70 -12.04 15.94
N TYR A 284 1.62 -11.30 14.84
CA TYR A 284 2.75 -10.99 13.98
C TYR A 284 3.31 -9.65 14.43
N MET A 285 4.51 -9.66 15.01
CA MET A 285 5.18 -8.43 15.42
C MET A 285 6.07 -7.93 14.28
N ARG A 286 6.07 -6.60 14.10
CA ARG A 286 7.04 -5.89 13.27
C ARG A 286 8.36 -5.82 14.00
#